data_AF-A0A7V9VJX1-F1
#
_entry.id   AF-A0A7V9VJX1-F1
#
_cell.length_a   1.000
_cell.length_b   1.000
_cell.length_c   1.000
_cell.angle_alpha   90.00
_cell.angle_beta   90.00
_cell.angle_gamma   90.00
#
_symmetry.space_group_name_H-M   'P 1'
#
loop_
_entity.id
_entity.type
_entity.pdbx_description
1 polymer ?
#
loop_
_entity_poly.entity_id
_entity_poly.type
_entity_poly.pdbx_seq_one_letter_code
_entity_poly.pdbx_strand_id
1 'polypeptide(L)'
;MPSFVPNHRAISRRAAIRAGAASLLGGHGVLNGTLAVHARQSATPAVPEADVMPDRVAQAVGALDAMVADALETTGVPGISVAVVYGGEVLAIRGYGVASTETNAPIDADTIFQLASLSKPMASTVVASIVGDEAVT
;
A
#
# COMPACT_ATOMS: atom_id res chain seq x y z
N MET A 1 30.16 1.14 -25.52
CA MET A 1 29.26 1.69 -24.48
C MET A 1 28.29 2.64 -25.18
N PRO A 2 27.04 2.25 -25.51
CA PRO A 2 26.14 3.17 -26.19
C PRO A 2 25.57 4.19 -25.19
N SER A 3 25.77 5.46 -25.51
CA SER A 3 25.33 6.63 -24.76
C SER A 3 23.82 6.88 -24.95
N PHE A 4 23.08 6.95 -23.84
CA PHE A 4 21.66 7.28 -23.82
C PHE A 4 21.47 8.80 -23.99
N VAL A 5 20.79 9.21 -25.07
CA VAL A 5 20.40 10.61 -25.32
C VAL A 5 18.89 10.72 -25.06
N PRO A 6 18.42 11.52 -24.09
CA PRO A 6 16.99 11.69 -23.86
C PRO A 6 16.37 12.54 -24.98
N ASN A 7 15.37 11.97 -25.66
CA ASN A 7 14.64 12.66 -26.71
C ASN A 7 13.39 13.32 -26.09
N HIS A 8 13.40 14.65 -25.93
CA HIS A 8 12.26 15.41 -25.43
C HIS A 8 11.20 15.58 -26.54
N ARG A 9 10.41 14.53 -26.77
CA ARG A 9 9.18 14.64 -27.57
C ARG A 9 8.00 14.84 -26.63
N ALA A 10 7.50 16.06 -26.61
CA ALA A 10 6.29 16.46 -25.92
C ALA A 10 5.13 15.51 -26.26
N ILE A 11 4.68 14.74 -25.27
CA ILE A 11 3.51 13.86 -25.40
C ILE A 11 2.28 14.76 -25.43
N SER A 12 1.65 14.81 -26.61
CA SER A 12 0.41 15.55 -26.89
C SER A 12 -0.72 15.14 -25.94
N ARG A 13 -1.30 16.12 -25.24
CA ARG A 13 -2.42 16.05 -24.28
C ARG A 13 -3.77 15.67 -24.90
N ARG A 14 -3.85 14.58 -25.67
CA ARG A 14 -5.11 14.10 -26.27
C ARG A 14 -5.21 12.58 -26.24
N ALA A 15 -5.23 12.01 -25.04
CA ALA A 15 -5.76 10.67 -24.82
C ALA A 15 -7.00 10.81 -23.92
N ALA A 16 -8.13 11.14 -24.56
CA ALA A 16 -9.41 11.20 -23.88
C ALA A 16 -9.82 9.80 -23.41
N ILE A 17 -10.11 9.72 -22.11
CA ILE A 17 -10.67 8.56 -21.42
C ILE A 17 -11.98 8.14 -22.09
N ARG A 18 -12.07 6.89 -22.52
CA ARG A 18 -13.35 6.20 -22.78
C ARG A 18 -13.59 5.22 -21.64
N ALA A 19 -14.24 5.70 -20.58
CA ALA A 19 -14.90 4.85 -19.60
C ALA A 19 -16.22 4.35 -20.23
N GLY A 20 -16.26 3.09 -20.63
CA GLY A 20 -17.47 2.45 -21.12
C GLY A 20 -18.32 1.95 -19.96
N ALA A 21 -19.30 2.74 -19.53
CA ALA A 21 -20.46 2.25 -18.79
C ALA A 21 -21.58 2.00 -19.80
N ALA A 22 -21.89 0.73 -20.06
CA ALA A 22 -23.02 0.34 -20.90
C ALA A 22 -24.33 0.61 -20.14
N SER A 23 -25.20 1.43 -20.71
CA SER A 23 -26.60 1.56 -20.25
C SER A 23 -27.48 1.68 -21.49
N LEU A 24 -28.31 0.67 -21.69
CA LEU A 24 -29.28 0.58 -22.78
C LEU A 24 -30.50 1.47 -22.48
N LEU A 25 -31.11 1.97 -23.57
CA LEU A 25 -32.45 2.58 -23.71
C LEU A 25 -32.51 4.13 -23.72
N GLY A 26 -32.47 4.67 -24.95
CA GLY A 26 -33.49 5.58 -25.49
C GLY A 26 -33.63 7.00 -24.92
N GLY A 27 -33.35 8.01 -25.76
CA GLY A 27 -33.89 9.36 -25.59
C GLY A 27 -32.91 10.48 -25.92
N HIS A 28 -33.18 11.23 -27.00
CA HIS A 28 -32.39 12.38 -27.42
C HIS A 28 -32.52 13.55 -26.42
N GLY A 29 -31.39 14.14 -26.03
CA GLY A 29 -31.36 15.38 -25.25
C GLY A 29 -29.93 15.89 -25.11
N VAL A 30 -29.55 16.84 -25.96
CA VAL A 30 -28.27 17.56 -25.85
C VAL A 30 -28.41 18.59 -24.74
N LEU A 31 -27.71 18.43 -23.63
CA LEU A 31 -27.51 19.48 -22.63
C LEU A 31 -26.03 19.60 -22.30
N ASN A 32 -25.40 20.62 -22.88
CA ASN A 32 -24.15 21.18 -22.41
C ASN A 32 -24.38 21.79 -21.03
N GLY A 33 -23.77 21.21 -20.00
CA GLY A 33 -23.75 21.77 -18.66
C GLY A 33 -22.55 21.21 -17.90
N THR A 34 -21.46 21.96 -17.92
CA THR A 34 -20.21 21.68 -17.21
C THR A 34 -20.48 21.46 -15.72
N LEU A 35 -20.50 20.20 -15.29
CA LEU A 35 -20.42 19.86 -13.86
C LEU A 35 -18.95 20.03 -13.44
N ALA A 36 -18.60 21.25 -13.07
CA ALA A 36 -17.43 21.48 -12.24
C ALA A 36 -17.70 20.86 -10.87
N VAL A 37 -17.41 19.56 -10.72
CA VAL A 37 -17.25 18.93 -9.41
C VAL A 37 -15.99 19.57 -8.82
N HIS A 38 -16.19 20.66 -8.09
CA HIS A 38 -15.22 21.16 -7.13
C HIS A 38 -15.09 20.05 -6.08
N ALA A 39 -14.11 19.16 -6.28
CA ALA A 39 -13.65 18.26 -5.24
C ALA A 39 -13.13 19.16 -4.13
N ARG A 40 -13.99 19.43 -3.15
CA ARG A 40 -13.59 20.05 -1.91
C ARG A 40 -12.78 18.97 -1.22
N GLN A 41 -11.47 19.01 -1.41
CA GLN A 41 -10.58 18.19 -0.62
C GLN A 41 -10.73 18.70 0.81
N SER A 42 -11.63 18.07 1.55
CA SER A 42 -11.64 18.19 3.00
C SER A 42 -10.24 17.83 3.44
N ALA A 43 -9.49 18.82 3.94
CA ALA A 43 -8.23 18.55 4.60
C ALA A 43 -8.52 17.46 5.64
N THR A 44 -7.92 16.28 5.46
CA THR A 44 -7.99 15.24 6.48
C THR A 44 -7.48 15.92 7.76
N PRO A 45 -8.27 15.94 8.85
CA PRO A 45 -7.76 16.43 10.11
C PRO A 45 -6.47 15.69 10.39
N ALA A 46 -5.38 16.41 10.62
CA ALA A 46 -4.17 15.79 11.13
C ALA A 46 -4.58 15.06 12.40
N VAL A 47 -4.60 13.73 12.35
CA VAL A 47 -4.75 12.92 13.55
C VAL A 47 -3.58 13.38 14.43
N PRO A 48 -3.83 13.95 15.62
CA PRO A 48 -2.75 14.32 16.53
C PRO A 48 -1.86 13.09 16.63
N GLU A 49 -0.58 13.26 16.32
CA GLU A 49 0.39 12.21 16.48
C GLU A 49 0.29 11.80 17.94
N ALA A 50 -0.34 10.65 18.20
CA ALA A 50 -0.48 10.17 19.55
C ALA A 50 0.94 10.09 20.08
N ASP A 51 1.22 10.75 21.20
CA ASP A 51 2.54 10.71 21.83
C ASP A 51 2.77 9.29 22.33
N VAL A 52 3.23 8.43 21.42
CA VAL A 52 3.58 7.05 21.73
C VAL A 52 4.90 7.11 22.46
N MET A 53 4.83 7.09 23.79
CA MET A 53 6.02 7.10 24.63
C MET A 53 6.94 5.92 24.26
N PRO A 54 8.27 6.15 24.07
CA PRO A 54 9.21 5.10 23.67
C PRO A 54 9.17 3.86 24.56
N ASP A 55 9.00 4.03 25.88
CA ASP A 55 8.92 2.91 26.83
C ASP A 55 7.74 1.97 26.54
N ARG A 56 6.61 2.51 26.04
CA ARG A 56 5.44 1.73 25.66
C ARG A 56 5.70 0.92 24.39
N VAL A 57 6.47 1.47 23.45
CA VAL A 57 6.92 0.74 22.26
C VAL A 57 7.84 -0.41 22.67
N ALA A 58 8.83 -0.13 23.52
CA ALA A 58 9.75 -1.16 24.02
C ALA A 58 9.01 -2.29 24.74
N GLN A 59 8.03 -1.95 25.58
CA GLN A 59 7.17 -2.93 26.25
C GLN A 59 6.37 -3.77 25.25
N ALA A 60 5.77 -3.14 24.24
CA ALA A 60 5.00 -3.84 23.21
C ALA A 60 5.87 -4.78 22.36
N VAL A 61 7.06 -4.32 21.95
CA VAL A 61 8.05 -5.15 21.24
C VAL A 61 8.48 -6.34 22.10
N GLY A 62 8.68 -6.13 23.40
CA GLY A 62 9.02 -7.21 24.35
C GLY A 62 7.92 -8.26 24.51
N ALA A 63 6.65 -7.91 24.29
CA ALA A 63 5.52 -8.83 24.36
C ALA A 63 5.28 -9.62 23.05
N LEU A 64 5.99 -9.29 21.96
CA LEU A 64 5.68 -9.77 20.62
C LEU A 64 5.76 -11.29 20.50
N ASP A 65 6.77 -11.93 21.09
CA ASP A 65 6.95 -13.39 20.98
C ASP A 65 5.76 -14.16 21.55
N ALA A 66 5.23 -13.71 22.69
CA ALA A 66 4.07 -14.33 23.33
C ALA A 66 2.79 -14.15 22.48
N MET A 67 2.61 -12.95 21.89
CA MET A 67 1.47 -12.69 21.01
C MET A 67 1.51 -13.52 19.74
N VAL A 68 2.68 -13.70 19.13
CA VAL A 68 2.83 -14.51 17.92
C VAL A 68 2.68 -16.00 18.24
N ALA A 69 3.17 -16.46 19.39
CA ALA A 69 2.95 -17.83 19.85
C ALA A 69 1.45 -18.14 19.99
N ASP A 70 0.69 -17.26 20.64
CA ASP A 70 -0.78 -17.38 20.76
C ASP A 70 -1.46 -17.35 19.38
N ALA A 71 -1.03 -16.47 18.47
CA ALA A 71 -1.56 -16.41 17.11
C ALA A 71 -1.30 -17.70 16.31
N LEU A 72 -0.11 -18.30 16.43
CA LEU A 72 0.21 -19.57 15.79
C LEU A 72 -0.68 -20.70 16.30
N GLU A 73 -0.87 -20.78 17.62
CA GLU A 73 -1.72 -21.79 18.25
C GLU A 73 -3.19 -21.64 17.85
N THR A 74 -3.71 -20.41 17.89
CA THR A 74 -5.14 -20.13 17.67
C THR A 74 -5.55 -20.19 16.19
N THR A 75 -4.67 -19.79 15.27
CA THR A 75 -4.98 -19.76 13.83
C THR A 75 -4.58 -21.04 13.09
N GLY A 76 -3.62 -21.80 13.63
CA GLY A 76 -3.09 -23.00 13.00
C GLY A 76 -2.26 -22.74 11.74
N VAL A 77 -1.85 -21.48 11.48
CA VAL A 77 -0.95 -21.19 10.35
C VAL A 77 0.44 -21.78 10.61
N PRO A 78 1.13 -22.30 9.58
CA PRO A 78 2.42 -22.97 9.76
C PRO A 78 3.56 -22.02 10.16
N GLY A 79 3.40 -20.72 9.92
CA GLY A 79 4.39 -19.73 10.31
C GLY A 79 3.96 -18.29 10.05
N ILE A 80 4.65 -17.37 10.73
CA ILE A 80 4.40 -15.92 10.72
C ILE A 80 5.74 -15.18 10.67
N SER A 81 5.81 -14.07 9.94
CA SER A 81 6.91 -13.11 10.01
C SER A 81 6.39 -11.76 10.51
N VAL A 82 7.14 -11.11 11.42
CA VAL A 82 6.77 -9.81 11.99
C VAL A 82 7.94 -8.84 11.93
N ALA A 83 7.66 -7.62 11.50
CA ALA A 83 8.57 -6.49 11.60
C ALA A 83 7.92 -5.33 12.37
N VAL A 84 8.70 -4.63 13.20
CA VAL A 84 8.28 -3.43 13.93
C VAL A 84 9.22 -2.28 13.59
N VAL A 85 8.65 -1.15 13.15
CA VAL A 85 9.37 0.08 12.81
C VAL A 85 8.81 1.23 13.63
N TYR A 86 9.69 1.99 14.29
CA TYR A 86 9.33 3.17 15.07
C TYR A 86 10.45 4.21 14.98
N GLY A 87 10.09 5.49 14.84
CA GLY A 87 11.08 6.57 14.66
C GLY A 87 11.96 6.43 13.41
N GLY A 88 11.50 5.68 12.40
CA GLY A 88 12.31 5.36 11.21
C GLY A 88 13.32 4.23 11.41
N GLU A 89 13.38 3.63 12.61
CA GLU A 89 14.26 2.53 12.92
C GLU A 89 13.51 1.20 13.00
N VAL A 90 14.15 0.14 12.52
CA VAL A 90 13.64 -1.22 12.65
C VAL A 90 13.98 -1.73 14.05
N LEU A 91 12.96 -1.90 14.89
CA LEU A 91 13.13 -2.38 16.27
C LEU A 91 13.07 -3.91 16.38
N ALA A 92 12.42 -4.58 15.44
CA ALA A 92 12.37 -6.04 15.38
C ALA A 92 12.08 -6.52 13.95
N ILE A 93 12.74 -7.62 13.54
CA ILE A 93 12.34 -8.48 12.40
C ILE A 93 12.51 -9.91 12.89
N ARG A 94 11.43 -10.70 12.89
CA ARG A 94 11.42 -12.05 13.46
C ARG A 94 10.56 -12.97 12.61
N GLY A 95 11.06 -14.18 12.35
CA GLY A 95 10.32 -15.28 11.74
C GLY A 95 9.97 -16.34 12.79
N TYR A 96 8.78 -16.91 12.69
CA TYR A 96 8.27 -17.95 13.59
C TYR A 96 7.66 -19.08 12.77
N GLY A 97 7.96 -20.33 13.12
CA GLY A 97 7.45 -21.50 12.40
C GLY A 97 8.14 -21.73 11.05
N VAL A 98 7.40 -22.27 10.08
CA VAL A 98 7.94 -22.71 8.78
C VAL A 98 7.20 -22.08 7.60
N ALA A 99 7.95 -21.81 6.54
CA ALA A 99 7.43 -21.28 5.28
C ALA A 99 6.75 -22.37 4.42
N SER A 100 7.13 -23.63 4.63
CA SER A 100 6.55 -24.79 3.95
C SER A 100 6.45 -25.98 4.89
N THR A 101 5.28 -26.60 4.93
CA THR A 101 5.02 -27.84 5.68
C THR A 101 5.62 -29.08 5.02
N GLU A 102 6.02 -28.97 3.74
CA GLU A 102 6.66 -30.07 3.01
C GLU A 102 8.16 -30.10 3.29
N THR A 103 8.83 -28.95 3.22
CA THR A 103 10.28 -28.85 3.38
C THR A 103 10.71 -28.51 4.80
N ASN A 104 9.78 -28.06 5.65
CA ASN A 104 10.05 -27.51 6.98
C ASN A 104 11.08 -26.36 6.96
N ALA A 105 11.16 -25.62 5.85
CA ALA A 105 12.03 -24.47 5.75
C ALA A 105 11.61 -23.41 6.78
N PRO A 106 12.51 -22.93 7.65
CA PRO A 106 12.17 -21.93 8.65
C PRO A 106 11.80 -20.60 7.99
N ILE A 107 10.95 -19.82 8.65
CA ILE A 107 10.72 -18.42 8.24
C ILE A 107 11.86 -17.56 8.76
N ASP A 108 12.36 -16.70 7.89
CA ASP A 108 13.36 -15.67 8.18
C ASP A 108 12.97 -14.32 7.54
N ALA A 109 13.86 -13.34 7.61
CA ALA A 109 13.65 -12.00 7.06
C ALA A 109 13.54 -11.97 5.53
N ASP A 110 14.06 -12.98 4.84
CA ASP A 110 14.14 -13.06 3.38
C ASP A 110 13.03 -13.96 2.77
N THR A 111 12.19 -14.54 3.62
CA THR A 111 11.08 -15.39 3.20
C THR A 111 10.01 -14.61 2.42
N ILE A 112 9.63 -15.12 1.25
CA ILE A 112 8.67 -14.47 0.35
C ILE A 112 7.24 -14.95 0.64
N PHE A 113 6.31 -13.99 0.83
CA PHE A 113 4.88 -14.23 1.01
C PHE A 113 4.06 -13.64 -0.14
N GLN A 114 2.88 -14.23 -0.38
CA GLN A 114 1.90 -13.65 -1.32
C GLN A 114 1.25 -12.41 -0.68
N LEU A 115 1.39 -11.25 -1.34
CA LEU A 115 0.95 -9.97 -0.78
C LEU A 115 -0.58 -9.83 -0.67
N ALA A 116 -1.35 -10.56 -1.47
CA ALA A 116 -2.80 -10.45 -1.54
C ALA A 116 -3.27 -8.98 -1.61
N SER A 117 -4.13 -8.54 -0.67
CA SER A 117 -4.64 -7.17 -0.68
C SER A 117 -3.62 -6.11 -0.23
N LEU A 118 -2.43 -6.48 0.25
CA LEU A 118 -1.33 -5.55 0.50
C LEU A 118 -0.79 -4.91 -0.80
N SER A 119 -1.13 -5.47 -1.96
CA SER A 119 -0.85 -4.87 -3.26
C SER A 119 -1.56 -3.53 -3.48
N LYS A 120 -2.72 -3.31 -2.84
CA LYS A 120 -3.51 -2.08 -3.01
C LYS A 120 -2.81 -0.83 -2.47
N PRO A 121 -2.36 -0.77 -1.20
CA PRO A 121 -1.61 0.38 -0.71
C PRO A 121 -0.33 0.60 -1.51
N MET A 122 0.37 -0.45 -1.95
CA MET A 122 1.54 -0.32 -2.83
C MET A 122 1.21 0.41 -4.13
N ALA A 123 0.17 -0.02 -4.85
CA ALA A 123 -0.27 0.65 -6.07
C ALA A 123 -0.78 2.08 -5.81
N SER A 124 -1.48 2.29 -4.70
CA SER A 124 -1.98 3.61 -4.30
C SER A 124 -0.83 4.60 -4.07
N THR A 125 0.27 4.18 -3.44
CA THR A 125 1.44 5.02 -3.23
C THR A 125 2.06 5.47 -4.56
N VAL A 126 2.15 4.57 -5.55
CA VAL A 126 2.65 4.90 -6.89
C VAL A 126 1.74 5.92 -7.58
N VAL A 127 0.42 5.75 -7.51
CA VAL A 127 -0.52 6.73 -8.09
C VAL A 127 -0.42 8.08 -7.36
N ALA A 128 -0.36 8.06 -6.03
CA ALA A 128 -0.23 9.26 -5.22
C ALA A 128 1.05 10.04 -5.53
N SER A 129 2.19 9.36 -5.76
CA SER A 129 3.43 10.03 -6.17
C SER A 129 3.29 10.70 -7.53
N ILE A 130 2.66 10.03 -8.51
CA ILE A 130 2.42 10.59 -9.85
C ILE A 130 1.53 11.84 -9.79
N VAL A 131 0.50 11.84 -8.94
CA VAL A 131 -0.37 13.02 -8.73
C VAL A 131 0.40 14.14 -8.01
N GLY A 132 1.19 13.81 -7.00
CA GLY A 132 2.04 14.76 -6.28
C GLY A 132 3.09 15.41 -7.19
N ASP A 133 3.60 14.66 -8.18
CA ASP A 133 4.51 15.13 -9.21
C ASP A 133 3.81 15.91 -10.34
N GLU A 134 2.48 16.13 -10.25
CA GLU A 134 1.63 16.76 -11.27
C GLU A 134 1.64 16.08 -12.65
N ALA A 135 2.10 14.82 -12.73
CA ALA A 135 2.19 14.07 -13.97
C ALA A 135 0.82 13.55 -14.46
N VAL A 136 -0.15 13.44 -13.56
CA VAL A 136 -1.56 13.14 -13.85
C VAL A 136 -2.45 14.04 -12.99
N THR A 137 -3.45 14.67 -13.63
CA THR A 137 -4.40 15.63 -13.02
C THR A 137 -5.76 15.01 -12.78
#